data_AF-A3UF89-F1
#
_entry.id   AF-A3UF89-F1
#
_cell.length_a   1.000
_cell.length_b   1.000
_cell.length_c   1.000
_cell.angle_alpha   90.00
_cell.angle_beta   90.00
_cell.angle_gamma   90.00
#
_symmetry.space_group_name_H-M   'P 1'
#
loop_
_entity.id
_entity.type
_entity.pdbx_description
1 polymer ?
#
loop_
_entity_poly.entity_id
_entity_poly.type
_entity_poly.pdbx_seq_one_letter_code
_entity_poly.pdbx_strand_id
1 'polypeptide(L)' 'MVWERPTVSFRLIILAMAAFIALGGLLAGALSLMGGAIDQAVAFTWPGLAGAVALALMVPGRPAK' A
#
# COMPACT_ATOMS: atom_id res chain seq x y z
N MET A 1 4.97 -20.88 -18.89
CA MET A 1 5.15 -20.11 -17.64
C MET A 1 4.13 -20.64 -16.65
N VAL A 2 4.52 -21.58 -15.79
CA VAL A 2 3.61 -22.19 -14.80
C VAL A 2 3.44 -21.17 -13.68
N TRP A 3 2.25 -20.56 -13.61
CA TRP A 3 1.89 -19.64 -12.54
C TRP A 3 1.53 -20.47 -11.32
N GLU A 4 2.46 -20.65 -10.37
CA GLU A 4 2.15 -21.29 -9.10
C GLU A 4 1.09 -20.47 -8.37
N ARG A 5 0.08 -21.15 -7.80
CA ARG A 5 -0.99 -20.45 -7.10
C ARG A 5 -0.44 -19.86 -5.81
N PRO A 6 -0.50 -18.53 -5.60
CA PRO A 6 -0.01 -17.92 -4.38
C PRO A 6 -0.79 -18.49 -3.18
N THR A 7 -0.05 -18.93 -2.17
CA THR A 7 -0.63 -19.43 -0.92
C THR A 7 -1.34 -18.31 -0.18
N VAL A 8 -2.28 -18.67 0.72
CA VAL A 8 -2.99 -17.68 1.56
C VAL A 8 -1.97 -16.84 2.36
N SER A 9 -0.91 -17.47 2.87
CA SER A 9 0.17 -16.80 3.59
C SER A 9 0.86 -15.74 2.74
N PHE A 10 1.18 -16.03 1.47
CA PHE A 10 1.79 -15.05 0.57
C PHE A 10 0.91 -13.82 0.37
N ARG A 11 -0.39 -14.02 0.18
CA ARG A 11 -1.37 -12.93 0.01
C ARG A 11 -1.44 -12.05 1.26
N LEU A 12 -1.43 -12.67 2.45
CA LEU A 12 -1.44 -11.94 3.72
C LEU A 12 -0.17 -11.12 3.92
N ILE A 13 1.00 -11.65 3.53
CA ILE A 13 2.27 -10.91 3.57
C ILE A 13 2.19 -9.67 2.68
N ILE A 14 1.73 -9.82 1.44
CA ILE A 14 1.59 -8.67 0.52
C ILE A 14 0.58 -7.65 1.06
N LEU A 15 -0.54 -8.11 1.61
CA LEU A 15 -1.54 -7.21 2.22
C LEU A 15 -0.96 -6.45 3.41
N ALA A 16 -0.17 -7.12 4.26
CA ALA A 16 0.51 -6.47 5.38
C ALA A 16 1.51 -5.42 4.89
N MET A 17 2.31 -5.74 3.86
CA MET A 17 3.23 -4.76 3.26
C MET A 17 2.48 -3.56 2.67
N ALA A 18 1.36 -3.79 1.97
CA ALA A 18 0.52 -2.71 1.44
C ALA A 18 -0.02 -1.82 2.57
N ALA A 19 -0.47 -2.42 3.68
CA ALA A 19 -0.90 -1.69 4.85
C ALA A 19 0.23 -0.82 5.45
N PHE A 20 1.45 -1.35 5.56
CA PHE A 20 2.61 -0.57 6.03
C PHE A 20 2.95 0.61 5.11
N ILE A 21 2.90 0.42 3.79
CA ILE A 21 3.15 1.50 2.83
C ILE A 21 2.10 2.60 2.95
N ALA A 22 0.82 2.22 3.05
CA ALA A 22 -0.27 3.18 3.25
C ALA A 22 -0.08 3.95 4.56
N LEU A 23 0.21 3.25 5.66
CA LEU A 23 0.43 3.86 6.97
C LEU A 23 1.65 4.80 6.95
N GLY A 24 2.72 4.41 6.27
CA GLY A 24 3.93 5.22 6.11
C GLY A 24 3.65 6.52 5.37
N GLY A 25 2.89 6.50 4.27
CA GLY A 25 2.49 7.72 3.56
C GLY A 25 1.60 8.64 4.39
N LEU A 26 0.70 8.05 5.19
CA LEU A 26 -0.20 8.79 6.07
C LEU A 26 0.57 9.45 7.22
N LEU A 27 1.51 8.72 7.84
CA LEU A 27 2.38 9.25 8.90
C LEU A 27 3.34 10.32 8.36
N ALA A 28 3.94 10.10 7.19
CA ALA A 28 4.80 11.11 6.57
C ALA A 28 4.01 12.40 6.28
N GLY A 29 2.81 12.29 5.72
CA GLY A 29 1.93 13.43 5.50
C GLY A 29 1.53 14.15 6.79
N ALA A 30 1.17 13.39 7.83
CA ALA A 30 0.82 13.96 9.13
C ALA A 30 2.00 14.69 9.78
N LEU A 31 3.19 14.09 9.81
CA LEU A 31 4.40 14.67 10.40
C LEU A 31 4.86 15.91 9.63
N SER A 32 4.83 15.88 8.30
CA SER A 32 5.17 17.05 7.48
C SER A 32 4.17 18.19 7.64
N LEU A 33 2.88 17.89 7.82
CA LEU A 33 1.86 18.90 8.09
C LEU A 33 2.06 19.52 9.47
N MET A 34 2.28 18.70 10.52
CA MET A 34 2.55 19.19 11.87
C MET A 34 3.83 20.05 11.94
N GLY A 35 4.85 19.70 11.15
CA GLY A 35 6.08 20.47 11.04
C GLY A 35 6.00 21.72 10.16
N GLY A 36 4.85 22.00 9.54
CA GLY A 36 4.67 23.14 8.65
C GLY A 36 5.43 23.04 7.32
N ALA A 37 5.91 21.85 6.94
CA ALA A 37 6.64 21.63 5.69
C ALA A 37 5.73 21.55 4.46
N ILE A 38 4.44 21.28 4.67
CA ILE A 38 3.41 21.22 3.62
C ILE A 38 2.12 21.86 4.12
N ASP A 39 1.36 22.45 3.21
CA ASP A 39 0.05 23.02 3.53
C ASP A 39 -1.05 21.95 3.60
N GLN A 40 -0.81 20.75 3.05
CA GLN A 40 -1.80 19.69 2.96
C GLN A 40 -1.17 18.29 3.13
N ALA A 41 -1.59 17.55 4.17
CA ALA A 41 -1.18 16.15 4.41
C ALA A 41 -1.46 15.20 3.22
N VAL A 42 -2.43 15.57 2.40
CA VAL A 42 -2.79 14.92 1.14
C VAL A 42 -1.59 14.75 0.19
N ALA A 43 -0.61 15.65 0.23
CA ALA A 43 0.58 15.61 -0.64
C ALA A 43 1.40 14.32 -0.50
N PHE A 44 1.55 13.78 0.72
CA PHE A 44 2.26 12.51 0.95
C PHE A 44 1.33 11.31 1.16
N THR A 45 0.08 11.55 1.55
CA THR A 45 -0.91 10.49 1.74
C THR A 45 -1.25 9.80 0.41
N TRP A 46 -1.44 10.56 -0.67
CA TRP A 46 -1.78 9.99 -1.99
C TRP A 46 -0.68 9.09 -2.58
N PRO A 47 0.61 9.50 -2.63
CA PRO A 47 1.68 8.62 -3.08
C PRO A 47 1.78 7.32 -2.29
N GLY A 48 1.64 7.37 -0.95
CA GLY A 48 1.65 6.18 -0.11
C GLY A 48 0.48 5.24 -0.41
N LEU A 49 -0.73 5.79 -0.55
CA LEU A 49 -1.91 5.00 -0.90
C LEU A 49 -1.79 4.39 -2.30
N ALA A 50 -1.28 5.14 -3.27
CA ALA A 50 -1.03 4.64 -4.63
C ALA A 50 -0.04 3.47 -4.63
N GLY A 51 1.06 3.58 -3.86
CA GLY A 51 2.03 2.50 -3.69
C GLY A 51 1.43 1.25 -3.05
N ALA A 52 0.60 1.42 -2.02
CA ALA A 52 -0.10 0.32 -1.36
C ALA A 52 -1.06 -0.41 -2.30
N VAL A 53 -1.83 0.34 -3.10
CA VAL A 53 -2.76 -0.24 -4.08
C VAL A 53 -2.00 -0.95 -5.19
N ALA A 54 -0.94 -0.35 -5.75
CA ALA A 54 -0.13 -0.98 -6.77
C ALA A 54 0.44 -2.32 -6.29
N LEU A 55 0.96 -2.36 -5.06
CA LEU A 55 1.47 -3.59 -4.46
C LEU A 55 0.36 -4.63 -4.25
N ALA A 56 -0.82 -4.23 -3.78
CA ALA A 56 -1.96 -5.13 -3.60
C ALA A 56 -2.44 -5.73 -4.93
N LEU A 57 -2.41 -4.97 -6.02
CA LEU A 57 -2.80 -5.41 -7.35
C LEU A 57 -1.81 -6.39 -8.00
N MET A 58 -0.55 -6.43 -7.55
CA MET A 58 0.42 -7.42 -8.01
C MET A 58 0.09 -8.85 -7.52
N VAL A 59 -0.82 -8.99 -6.55
CA VAL A 59 -1.23 -10.31 -6.04
C VAL A 59 -2.22 -10.97 -7.01
N PRO A 60 -1.91 -12.17 -7.53
CA PRO A 60 -2.83 -12.90 -8.40
C PRO A 60 -4.18 -13.14 -7.71
N GLY A 61 -5.27 -12.65 -8.31
CA GLY A 61 -6.64 -12.83 -7.86
C GLY A 61 -7.09 -14.30 -7.92
N ARG A 62 -8.11 -14.67 -7.12
CA ARG A 62 -8.78 -15.95 -7.35
C ARG A 62 -9.68 -15.75 -8.57
N PRO A 63 -9.74 -16.68 -9.53
CA PRO A 63 -10.73 -16.60 -10.58
C PRO A 63 -12.12 -16.53 -9.93
N ALA A 64 -12.91 -15.53 -10.32
CA ALA A 64 -14.32 -15.45 -9.94
C ALA A 64 -15.00 -16.72 -10.44
N LYS A 65 -15.63 -17.45 -9.53
CA LYS A 65 -16.38 -18.68 -9.82
C LYS A 65 -17.78 -18.32 -10.30
#